data_AF-A0A7M2YDS3-F1
#
_entry.id   AF-A0A7M2YDS3-F1
#
_cell.length_a   1.000
_cell.length_b   1.000
_cell.length_c   1.000
_cell.angle_alpha   90.00
_cell.angle_beta   90.00
_cell.angle_gamma   90.00
#
_symmetry.space_group_name_H-M   'P 1'
#
loop_
_entity.id
_entity.type
_entity.pdbx_description
1 polymer ?
#
loop_
_entity_poly.entity_id
_entity_poly.type
_entity_poly.pdbx_seq_one_letter_code
_entity_poly.pdbx_strand_id
1 'polypeptide(L)'
;MLLYLHRDSSVRVFLMQKFADSSNNFLSWLIISVVFTLLMATLISQSIPIVPKQITDIHFFGYELNKFGYTLISLIIFYSLKSMLSYIFYAGTGNMKRWTLFQFTASKFYFTVSFVLMALCIYQYFYDITDLQLFDYYFVGLLGVFVFKVLFYLLSPNQILPDKWYYKFLYICTLQFAPVLVLWRVLYL
;
A
#
# COMPACT_ATOMS: atom_id res chain seq x y z
N MET A 1 -25.10 0.11 10.78
CA MET A 1 -24.78 -0.10 9.35
C MET A 1 -23.43 -0.84 9.20
N LEU A 2 -23.28 -2.00 9.87
CA LEU A 2 -22.10 -2.89 9.80
C LEU A 2 -22.51 -4.33 9.43
N LEU A 3 -23.78 -4.54 9.07
CA LEU A 3 -24.45 -5.84 8.97
C LEU A 3 -24.27 -6.55 7.61
N TYR A 4 -23.41 -6.03 6.74
CA TYR A 4 -23.18 -6.52 5.37
C TYR A 4 -21.76 -7.04 5.13
N LEU A 5 -21.01 -7.44 6.16
CA LEU A 5 -19.90 -8.37 5.91
C LEU A 5 -20.52 -9.74 5.62
N HIS A 6 -20.29 -10.30 4.43
CA HIS A 6 -20.68 -11.67 4.09
C HIS A 6 -20.06 -12.63 5.10
N ARG A 7 -20.84 -12.98 6.13
CA ARG A 7 -20.41 -13.74 7.31
C ARG A 7 -19.97 -15.17 6.97
N ASP A 8 -20.39 -15.69 5.81
CA ASP A 8 -20.14 -17.07 5.36
C ASP A 8 -19.23 -17.18 4.12
N SER A 9 -18.49 -16.11 3.78
CA SER A 9 -17.56 -16.15 2.64
C SER A 9 -16.27 -16.88 2.99
N SER A 10 -15.96 -17.96 2.26
CA SER A 10 -14.66 -18.64 2.39
C SER A 10 -13.54 -17.91 1.63
N VAL A 11 -12.28 -18.16 2.01
CA VAL A 11 -11.07 -17.59 1.36
C VAL A 11 -11.10 -17.81 -0.16
N ARG A 12 -11.48 -19.01 -0.59
CA ARG A 12 -11.58 -19.36 -2.03
C ARG A 12 -12.66 -18.54 -2.72
N VAL A 13 -13.82 -18.38 -2.07
CA VAL A 13 -14.94 -17.59 -2.61
C VAL A 13 -14.53 -16.13 -2.77
N PHE A 14 -13.87 -15.54 -1.77
CA PHE A 14 -13.37 -14.17 -1.85
C PHE A 14 -12.37 -13.97 -3.00
N LEU A 15 -11.41 -14.88 -3.16
CA LEU A 15 -10.39 -14.77 -4.22
C LEU A 15 -11.00 -14.90 -5.63
N MET A 16 -11.99 -15.79 -5.81
CA MET A 16 -12.66 -16.00 -7.10
C MET A 16 -13.82 -15.04 -7.39
N GLN A 17 -14.23 -14.24 -6.40
CA GLN A 17 -15.37 -13.32 -6.52
C GLN A 17 -15.20 -12.33 -7.68
N LYS A 18 -16.24 -12.11 -8.48
CA LYS A 18 -16.24 -11.05 -9.49
C LYS A 18 -16.59 -9.71 -8.84
N PHE A 19 -16.16 -8.60 -9.44
CA PHE A 19 -16.43 -7.28 -8.89
C PHE A 19 -17.95 -6.98 -8.78
N ALA A 20 -18.76 -7.47 -9.73
CA ALA A 20 -20.21 -7.24 -9.72
C ALA A 20 -20.89 -7.81 -8.47
N ASP A 21 -20.38 -8.91 -7.92
CA ASP A 21 -20.95 -9.61 -6.77
C ASP A 21 -20.35 -9.11 -5.44
N SER A 22 -19.51 -8.07 -5.49
CA SER A 22 -18.77 -7.58 -4.33
C SER A 22 -19.48 -6.41 -3.63
N SER A 23 -19.83 -6.64 -2.37
CA SER A 23 -20.38 -5.63 -1.47
C SER A 23 -19.29 -5.12 -0.53
N ASN A 24 -19.37 -3.84 -0.11
CA ASN A 24 -18.47 -3.22 0.87
C ASN A 24 -16.97 -3.23 0.53
N ASN A 25 -16.62 -3.14 -0.76
CA ASN A 25 -15.23 -3.13 -1.24
C ASN A 25 -14.31 -2.14 -0.51
N PHE A 26 -14.81 -0.94 -0.20
CA PHE A 26 -14.03 0.07 0.52
C PHE A 26 -13.66 -0.40 1.94
N LEU A 27 -14.62 -0.96 2.67
CA LEU A 27 -14.40 -1.42 4.04
C LEU A 27 -13.49 -2.66 4.07
N SER A 28 -13.71 -3.61 3.17
CA SER A 28 -12.82 -4.77 3.01
C SER A 28 -11.40 -4.35 2.66
N TRP A 29 -11.25 -3.39 1.74
CA TRP A 29 -9.95 -2.83 1.37
C TRP A 29 -9.26 -2.17 2.56
N LEU A 30 -9.99 -1.40 3.38
CA LEU A 30 -9.46 -0.75 4.58
C LEU A 30 -8.96 -1.80 5.59
N ILE A 31 -9.80 -2.78 5.95
CA ILE A 31 -9.46 -3.82 6.92
C ILE A 31 -8.23 -4.61 6.47
N ILE A 32 -8.22 -5.06 5.21
CA ILE A 32 -7.10 -5.82 4.64
C ILE A 32 -5.82 -4.97 4.64
N SER A 33 -5.92 -3.67 4.33
CA SER A 33 -4.78 -2.76 4.36
C SER A 33 -4.23 -2.55 5.76
N VAL A 34 -5.09 -2.46 6.78
CA VAL A 34 -4.68 -2.38 8.19
C VAL A 34 -3.95 -3.65 8.62
N VAL A 35 -4.52 -4.83 8.34
CA VAL A 35 -3.88 -6.13 8.66
C VAL A 35 -2.53 -6.26 7.96
N PHE A 36 -2.47 -5.93 6.67
CA PHE A 36 -1.23 -5.96 5.89
C PHE A 36 -0.17 -5.01 6.48
N THR A 37 -0.56 -3.80 6.87
CA THR A 37 0.36 -2.81 7.44
C THR A 37 0.87 -3.26 8.81
N LEU A 38 0.03 -3.87 9.64
CA LEU A 38 0.43 -4.46 10.91
C LEU A 38 1.44 -5.59 10.71
N LEU A 39 1.17 -6.54 9.80
CA LEU A 39 2.08 -7.65 9.49
C LEU A 39 3.42 -7.18 8.92
N MET A 40 3.41 -6.15 8.06
CA MET A 40 4.64 -5.54 7.56
C MET A 40 5.41 -4.83 8.69
N ALA A 41 4.71 -4.12 9.57
CA ALA A 41 5.33 -3.45 10.71
C ALA A 41 5.97 -4.45 11.67
N THR A 42 5.30 -5.58 11.96
CA THR A 42 5.86 -6.63 12.82
C THR A 42 7.12 -7.23 12.22
N LEU A 43 7.08 -7.58 10.93
CA LEU A 43 8.22 -8.16 10.22
C LEU A 43 9.44 -7.21 10.23
N ILE A 44 9.24 -5.97 9.78
CA ILE A 44 10.33 -5.00 9.60
C ILE A 44 10.87 -4.44 10.93
N SER A 45 10.02 -4.34 11.97
CA SER A 45 10.41 -3.70 13.24
C SER A 45 11.63 -4.30 13.92
N GLN A 46 11.84 -5.61 13.75
CA GLN A 46 12.96 -6.32 14.36
C GLN A 46 14.28 -5.94 13.70
N SER A 47 14.28 -5.64 12.40
CA SER A 47 15.48 -5.26 11.65
C SER A 47 15.86 -3.80 11.78
N ILE A 48 15.09 -2.98 12.50
CA ILE A 48 15.46 -1.59 12.76
C ILE A 48 16.46 -1.53 13.91
N PRO A 49 17.72 -1.13 13.67
CA PRO A 49 18.74 -1.13 14.71
C PRO A 49 18.47 -0.06 15.76
N ILE A 50 18.14 1.17 15.35
CA ILE A 50 18.02 2.36 16.22
C ILE A 50 16.84 3.23 15.75
N VAL A 51 16.02 3.71 16.69
CA VAL A 51 15.00 4.74 16.44
C VAL A 51 15.69 6.12 16.47
N PRO A 52 15.44 7.02 15.50
CA PRO A 52 16.05 8.34 15.49
C PRO A 52 15.77 9.14 16.77
N LYS A 53 16.80 9.80 17.33
CA LYS A 53 16.70 10.55 18.59
C LYS A 53 15.55 11.56 18.61
N GLN A 54 15.38 12.28 17.50
CA GLN A 54 14.32 13.25 17.23
C GLN A 54 12.89 12.71 17.45
N ILE A 55 12.72 11.38 17.40
CA ILE A 55 11.42 10.71 17.54
C ILE A 55 11.26 10.12 18.94
N THR A 56 12.34 9.61 19.54
CA THR A 56 12.36 9.17 20.96
C THR A 56 12.04 10.31 21.92
N ASP A 57 12.49 11.53 21.60
CA ASP A 57 12.26 12.71 22.45
C ASP A 57 10.79 13.21 22.38
N ILE A 58 9.97 12.66 21.48
CA ILE A 58 8.54 12.96 21.38
C ILE A 58 7.77 12.06 22.34
N HIS A 59 7.55 12.57 23.56
CA HIS A 59 6.73 11.87 24.54
C HIS A 59 5.24 12.17 24.33
N PHE A 60 4.48 11.17 23.88
CA PHE A 60 3.02 11.24 23.87
C PHE A 60 2.49 10.64 25.18
N PHE A 61 1.84 11.46 26.03
CA PHE A 61 1.27 11.01 27.31
C PHE A 61 2.28 10.30 28.25
N GLY A 62 3.57 10.64 28.15
CA GLY A 62 4.64 10.00 28.93
C GLY A 62 5.13 8.65 28.37
N TYR A 63 4.62 8.22 27.21
CA TYR A 63 5.12 7.04 26.50
C TYR A 63 6.10 7.43 25.39
N GLU A 64 7.18 6.66 25.28
CA GLU A 64 8.13 6.72 24.18
C GLU A 64 7.75 5.76 23.05
N LEU A 65 8.04 6.15 21.82
CA LEU A 65 7.79 5.31 20.65
C LEU A 65 8.82 4.17 20.57
N ASN A 66 8.37 2.94 20.82
CA ASN A 66 9.16 1.74 20.57
C ASN A 66 9.44 1.56 19.05
N LYS A 67 10.44 0.75 18.70
CA LYS A 67 10.82 0.36 17.32
C LYS A 67 9.60 -0.02 16.47
N PHE A 68 8.69 -0.82 17.04
CA PHE A 68 7.44 -1.20 16.40
C PHE A 68 6.47 -0.04 16.17
N GLY A 69 6.30 0.85 17.16
CA GLY A 69 5.42 2.00 17.03
C GLY A 69 5.92 2.94 15.92
N TYR A 70 7.23 3.17 15.86
CA TYR A 70 7.86 3.94 14.80
C TYR A 70 7.65 3.32 13.42
N THR A 71 7.88 2.01 13.24
CA THR A 71 7.64 1.35 11.95
C THR A 71 6.20 1.40 11.53
N LEU A 72 5.28 1.15 12.46
CA LEU A 72 3.85 1.15 12.19
C LEU A 72 3.38 2.52 11.69
N ILE A 73 3.73 3.60 12.39
CA ILE A 73 3.34 4.97 12.01
C ILE A 73 3.94 5.32 10.65
N SER A 74 5.23 5.02 10.42
CA SER A 74 5.91 5.27 9.14
C SER A 74 5.18 4.57 7.98
N LEU A 75 4.82 3.30 8.15
CA LEU A 75 4.10 2.54 7.12
C LEU A 75 2.67 3.04 6.92
N ILE A 76 1.95 3.41 7.99
CA ILE A 76 0.60 3.98 7.88
C ILE A 76 0.65 5.27 7.07
N ILE A 77 1.60 6.17 7.36
CA ILE A 77 1.75 7.44 6.62
C ILE A 77 2.07 7.14 5.15
N PHE A 78 3.04 6.26 4.90
CA PHE A 78 3.45 5.91 3.54
C PHE A 78 2.29 5.32 2.71
N TYR A 79 1.57 4.33 3.23
CA TYR A 79 0.46 3.70 2.51
C TYR A 79 -0.75 4.61 2.37
N SER A 80 -1.02 5.46 3.36
CA SER A 80 -2.09 6.47 3.28
C SER A 80 -1.79 7.50 2.20
N LEU A 81 -0.57 8.04 2.19
CA LEU A 81 -0.13 9.00 1.16
C LEU A 81 -0.18 8.35 -0.23
N LYS A 82 0.33 7.13 -0.37
CA LYS A 82 0.27 6.38 -1.63
C LYS A 82 -1.17 6.14 -2.09
N SER A 83 -2.10 5.87 -1.17
CA SER A 83 -3.51 5.73 -1.51
C SER A 83 -4.16 7.06 -1.91
N MET A 84 -3.84 8.15 -1.21
CA MET A 84 -4.33 9.49 -1.51
C MET A 84 -3.86 9.94 -2.90
N LEU A 85 -2.57 9.77 -3.20
CA LEU A 85 -2.01 10.07 -4.52
C LEU A 85 -2.66 9.22 -5.60
N SER A 86 -2.88 7.93 -5.34
CA SER A 86 -3.57 7.05 -6.30
C SER A 86 -5.03 7.47 -6.52
N TYR A 87 -5.73 7.92 -5.49
CA TYR A 87 -7.09 8.45 -5.62
C TYR A 87 -7.13 9.72 -6.46
N ILE A 88 -6.28 10.71 -6.13
CA ILE A 88 -6.13 11.96 -6.89
C ILE A 88 -5.81 11.64 -8.35
N PHE A 89 -4.97 10.64 -8.56
CA PHE A 89 -4.58 10.18 -9.87
C PHE A 89 -5.78 9.67 -10.72
N TYR A 90 -6.65 8.82 -10.16
CA TYR A 90 -7.86 8.37 -10.87
C TYR A 90 -8.93 9.48 -10.99
N ALA A 91 -9.03 10.37 -10.00
CA ALA A 91 -9.92 11.52 -10.04
C ALA A 91 -9.52 12.50 -11.15
N GLY A 92 -8.24 12.87 -11.22
CA GLY A 92 -7.72 13.78 -12.25
C GLY A 92 -7.80 13.22 -13.67
N THR A 93 -7.77 11.89 -13.83
CA THR A 93 -7.99 11.27 -15.15
C THR A 93 -9.46 11.09 -15.53
N GLY A 94 -10.40 11.35 -14.62
CA GLY A 94 -11.84 11.17 -14.83
C GLY A 94 -12.30 9.71 -14.81
N ASN A 95 -11.47 8.80 -14.29
CA ASN A 95 -11.71 7.34 -14.30
C ASN A 95 -12.06 6.80 -12.91
N MET A 96 -12.95 7.49 -12.19
CA MET A 96 -13.33 7.13 -10.81
C MET A 96 -13.95 5.73 -10.68
N LYS A 97 -14.61 5.22 -11.72
CA LYS A 97 -15.10 3.83 -11.75
C LYS A 97 -13.96 2.79 -11.75
N ARG A 98 -12.78 3.13 -12.30
CA ARG A 98 -11.59 2.24 -12.27
C ARG A 98 -10.92 2.24 -10.90
N TRP A 99 -11.08 3.29 -10.10
CA TRP A 99 -10.56 3.33 -8.73
C TRP A 99 -11.19 2.26 -7.84
N THR A 100 -12.50 2.02 -7.94
CA THR A 100 -13.16 0.97 -7.16
C THR A 100 -12.74 -0.43 -7.61
N LEU A 101 -12.53 -0.63 -8.92
CA LEU A 101 -11.96 -1.87 -9.48
C LEU A 101 -10.51 -2.09 -9.00
N PHE A 102 -9.72 -1.01 -8.91
CA PHE A 102 -8.36 -1.03 -8.36
C PHE A 102 -8.38 -1.43 -6.89
N GLN A 103 -9.23 -0.81 -6.07
CA GLN A 103 -9.37 -1.13 -4.65
C GLN A 103 -9.72 -2.62 -4.46
N PHE A 104 -10.67 -3.14 -5.22
CA PHE A 104 -11.07 -4.54 -5.15
C PHE A 104 -9.92 -5.50 -5.48
N THR A 105 -9.21 -5.25 -6.58
CA THR A 105 -8.12 -6.12 -7.01
C THR A 105 -6.90 -6.00 -6.09
N ALA A 106 -6.57 -4.78 -5.64
CA ALA A 106 -5.53 -4.55 -4.66
C ALA A 106 -5.83 -5.25 -3.33
N SER A 107 -7.10 -5.29 -2.91
CA SER A 107 -7.52 -6.01 -1.70
C SER A 107 -7.20 -7.51 -1.79
N LYS A 108 -7.49 -8.14 -2.93
CA LYS A 108 -7.15 -9.57 -3.15
C LYS A 108 -5.64 -9.82 -3.12
N PHE A 109 -4.88 -8.93 -3.73
CA PHE A 109 -3.43 -8.99 -3.71
C PHE A 109 -2.90 -8.89 -2.27
N TYR A 110 -3.25 -7.82 -1.55
CA TYR A 110 -2.80 -7.60 -0.18
C TYR A 110 -3.26 -8.72 0.75
N PHE A 111 -4.47 -9.24 0.59
CA PHE A 111 -4.96 -10.37 1.36
C PHE A 111 -4.12 -11.64 1.14
N THR A 112 -3.76 -11.94 -0.11
CA THR A 112 -2.91 -13.10 -0.44
C THR A 112 -1.51 -12.93 0.15
N VAL A 113 -0.93 -11.73 0.01
CA VAL A 113 0.39 -11.43 0.57
C VAL A 113 0.37 -11.47 2.10
N SER A 114 -0.72 -11.05 2.75
CA SER A 114 -0.84 -11.14 4.21
C SER A 114 -0.73 -12.57 4.75
N PHE A 115 -1.22 -13.58 4.04
CA PHE A 115 -0.99 -14.98 4.44
C PHE A 115 0.48 -15.36 4.42
N VAL A 116 1.21 -14.94 3.38
CA VAL A 116 2.65 -15.17 3.27
C VAL A 116 3.40 -14.43 4.38
N LEU A 117 3.05 -13.16 4.63
CA LEU A 117 3.65 -12.36 5.70
C LEU A 117 3.39 -12.96 7.09
N MET A 118 2.20 -13.52 7.33
CA MET A 118 1.89 -14.17 8.59
C MET A 118 2.79 -15.39 8.82
N ALA A 119 3.00 -16.23 7.80
CA ALA A 119 3.93 -17.35 7.88
C ALA A 119 5.38 -16.89 8.12
N LEU A 120 5.81 -15.81 7.46
CA LEU A 120 7.14 -15.23 7.67
C LEU A 120 7.32 -14.65 9.07
N CYS A 121 6.29 -13.98 9.63
CA CYS A 121 6.33 -13.47 11.01
C CYS A 121 6.47 -14.61 12.01
N ILE A 122 5.77 -15.73 11.81
CA ILE A 122 5.90 -16.93 12.65
C ILE A 122 7.32 -17.50 12.52
N TYR A 123 7.81 -17.67 11.29
CA TYR A 123 9.16 -18.18 11.06
C TYR A 123 10.23 -17.33 11.77
N GLN A 124 10.17 -16.00 11.59
CA GLN A 124 11.09 -15.07 12.21
C GLN A 124 10.99 -15.04 13.74
N TYR A 125 9.81 -15.33 14.31
CA TYR A 125 9.66 -15.44 15.76
C TYR A 125 10.37 -16.67 16.35
N PHE A 126 10.44 -17.78 15.61
CA PHE A 126 11.05 -19.03 16.10
C PHE A 126 12.54 -19.17 15.78
N TYR A 127 13.04 -18.48 14.76
CA TYR A 127 14.43 -18.57 14.31
C TYR A 127 15.14 -17.23 14.48
N ASP A 128 16.19 -17.20 15.32
CA ASP A 128 17.08 -16.05 15.44
C ASP A 128 17.98 -15.97 14.20
N ILE A 129 17.66 -15.04 13.30
CA ILE A 129 18.43 -14.77 12.09
C ILE A 129 19.31 -13.54 12.34
N THR A 130 20.57 -13.59 11.88
CA THR A 130 21.48 -12.45 11.98
C THR A 130 20.98 -11.25 11.16
N ASP A 131 20.95 -10.06 11.77
CA ASP A 131 20.35 -8.82 11.23
C ASP A 131 20.80 -8.45 9.80
N LEU A 132 22.09 -8.63 9.49
CA LEU A 132 22.67 -8.29 8.18
C LEU A 132 22.12 -9.15 7.04
N GLN A 133 22.00 -10.47 7.26
CA GLN A 133 21.45 -11.39 6.26
C GLN A 133 19.95 -11.13 6.07
N LEU A 134 19.27 -10.75 7.16
CA LEU A 134 17.85 -10.42 7.17
C LEU A 134 17.52 -9.24 6.24
N PHE A 135 18.37 -8.22 6.21
CA PHE A 135 18.21 -7.07 5.32
C PHE A 135 18.25 -7.45 3.84
N ASP A 136 19.23 -8.27 3.43
CA ASP A 136 19.35 -8.73 2.04
C ASP A 136 18.14 -9.56 1.61
N TYR A 137 17.68 -10.48 2.48
CA TYR A 137 16.47 -11.27 2.22
C TYR A 137 15.22 -10.40 2.08
N TYR A 138 15.06 -9.37 2.91
CA TYR A 138 13.95 -8.43 2.78
C TYR A 138 14.03 -7.60 1.50
N PHE A 139 15.22 -7.16 1.09
CA PHE A 139 15.38 -6.42 -0.15
C PHE A 139 14.97 -7.27 -1.37
N VAL A 140 15.48 -8.50 -1.46
CA VAL A 140 15.12 -9.44 -2.52
C VAL A 140 13.64 -9.80 -2.47
N GLY A 141 13.10 -10.04 -1.26
CA GLY A 141 11.69 -10.33 -1.05
C GLY A 141 10.77 -9.20 -1.49
N LEU A 142 11.09 -7.95 -1.12
CA LEU A 142 10.35 -6.76 -1.54
C LEU A 142 10.38 -6.57 -3.06
N LEU A 143 11.53 -6.81 -3.70
CA LEU A 143 11.67 -6.76 -5.16
C LEU A 143 10.81 -7.82 -5.82
N GLY A 144 10.82 -9.06 -5.31
CA GLY A 144 9.96 -10.15 -5.78
C GLY A 144 8.48 -9.81 -5.64
N VAL A 145 8.04 -9.32 -4.47
CA VAL A 145 6.65 -8.88 -4.24
C VAL A 145 6.27 -7.72 -5.16
N PHE A 146 7.19 -6.79 -5.43
CA PHE A 146 6.96 -5.68 -6.35
C PHE A 146 6.75 -6.16 -7.79
N VAL A 147 7.61 -7.03 -8.31
CA VAL A 147 7.47 -7.60 -9.65
C VAL A 147 6.17 -8.40 -9.75
N PHE A 148 5.90 -9.26 -8.76
CA PHE A 148 4.67 -10.05 -8.71
C PHE A 148 3.42 -9.17 -8.69
N LYS A 149 3.44 -8.06 -7.93
CA LYS A 149 2.35 -7.08 -7.91
C LYS A 149 2.11 -6.44 -9.27
N VAL A 150 3.17 -6.04 -9.97
CA VAL A 150 3.06 -5.46 -11.32
C VAL A 150 2.44 -6.47 -12.29
N LEU A 151 2.94 -7.71 -12.28
CA LEU A 151 2.39 -8.79 -13.12
C LEU A 151 0.93 -9.06 -12.78
N PHE A 152 0.58 -9.13 -11.50
CA PHE A 152 -0.80 -9.36 -11.04
C PHE A 152 -1.75 -8.25 -11.52
N TYR A 153 -1.30 -6.99 -11.51
CA TYR A 153 -2.11 -5.86 -11.99
C TYR A 153 -2.24 -5.85 -13.51
N LEU A 154 -1.18 -6.19 -14.25
CA LEU A 154 -1.22 -6.26 -15.71
C LEU A 154 -2.12 -7.40 -16.22
N LEU A 155 -2.06 -8.56 -15.57
CA LEU A 155 -2.85 -9.75 -15.94
C LEU A 155 -4.28 -9.72 -15.39
N SER A 156 -4.65 -8.66 -14.65
CA SER A 156 -5.98 -8.57 -14.06
C SER A 156 -7.05 -8.36 -15.14
N PRO A 157 -8.14 -9.14 -15.14
CA PRO A 157 -9.19 -9.03 -16.14
C PRO A 157 -10.01 -7.73 -16.03
N ASN A 158 -9.90 -7.03 -14.89
CA ASN A 158 -10.72 -5.87 -14.55
C ASN A 158 -10.25 -4.55 -15.19
N GLN A 159 -9.32 -4.58 -16.16
CA GLN A 159 -8.77 -3.39 -16.86
C GLN A 159 -8.54 -2.20 -15.94
N ILE A 160 -7.77 -2.46 -14.88
CA ILE A 160 -7.63 -1.55 -13.74
C ILE A 160 -6.84 -0.30 -14.14
N LEU A 161 -5.86 -0.48 -15.01
CA LEU A 161 -5.02 0.59 -15.50
C LEU A 161 -5.76 1.42 -16.55
N PRO A 162 -5.56 2.74 -16.63
CA PRO A 162 -6.18 3.58 -17.65
C PRO A 162 -5.55 3.34 -19.03
N ASP A 163 -6.37 3.11 -20.07
CA ASP A 163 -5.87 2.72 -21.41
C ASP A 163 -5.06 3.83 -22.10
N LYS A 164 -5.35 5.10 -21.79
CA LYS A 164 -4.71 6.28 -22.39
C LYS A 164 -3.83 7.04 -21.39
N TRP A 165 -3.30 6.36 -20.38
CA TRP A 165 -2.78 7.03 -19.19
C TRP A 165 -1.61 8.00 -19.48
N TYR A 166 -0.69 7.57 -20.33
CA TYR A 166 0.50 8.31 -20.71
C TYR A 166 0.17 9.69 -21.32
N TYR A 167 -0.79 9.75 -22.24
CA TYR A 167 -1.11 10.98 -22.97
C TYR A 167 -1.73 12.06 -22.07
N LYS A 168 -2.56 11.68 -21.09
CA LYS A 168 -3.24 12.64 -20.22
C LYS A 168 -2.29 13.24 -19.17
N PHE A 169 -1.35 12.43 -18.67
CA PHE A 169 -0.32 12.90 -17.74
C PHE A 169 0.68 13.82 -18.45
N LEU A 170 1.12 13.44 -19.66
CA LEU A 170 1.98 14.27 -20.50
C LEU A 170 1.33 15.63 -20.79
N TYR A 171 0.03 15.63 -21.10
CA TYR A 171 -0.75 16.84 -21.37
C TYR A 171 -0.86 17.75 -20.14
N ILE A 172 -1.11 17.21 -18.95
CA ILE A 172 -1.14 18.00 -17.71
C ILE A 172 0.25 18.61 -17.43
N CYS A 173 1.32 17.84 -17.59
CA CYS A 173 2.68 18.33 -17.42
C CYS A 173 3.04 19.45 -18.41
N THR A 174 2.67 19.33 -19.69
CA THR A 174 2.97 20.36 -20.69
C THR A 174 2.06 21.57 -20.61
N LEU A 175 0.78 21.41 -20.31
CA LEU A 175 -0.20 22.52 -20.36
C LEU A 175 -0.43 23.23 -19.03
N GLN A 176 -0.13 22.60 -17.89
CA GLN A 176 -0.32 23.21 -16.57
C GLN A 176 1.02 23.49 -15.88
N PHE A 177 1.93 22.51 -15.82
CA PHE A 177 3.18 22.67 -15.08
C PHE A 177 4.23 23.48 -15.84
N ALA A 178 4.41 23.26 -17.15
CA ALA A 178 5.38 24.01 -17.93
C ALA A 178 5.10 25.53 -17.97
N PRO A 179 3.87 26.02 -18.23
CA PRO A 179 3.62 27.47 -18.21
C PRO A 179 3.78 28.08 -16.81
N VAL A 180 3.44 27.35 -15.74
CA VAL A 180 3.67 27.82 -14.35
C VAL A 180 5.17 27.92 -14.06
N LEU A 181 5.98 26.93 -14.47
CA LEU A 181 7.43 26.97 -14.31
C LEU A 181 8.08 28.10 -15.12
N VAL A 182 7.58 28.37 -16.34
CA VAL A 182 8.03 29.50 -17.16
C VAL A 182 7.66 30.84 -16.52
N LEU A 183 6.42 30.99 -16.04
CA LEU A 183 5.98 32.18 -15.29
C LEU A 183 6.84 32.39 -14.04
N TRP A 184 7.12 31.32 -13.30
CA TRP A 184 7.91 31.39 -12.08
C TRP A 184 9.36 31.80 -12.38
N ARG A 185 9.94 31.29 -13.47
CA ARG A 185 11.25 31.71 -13.95
C ARG A 185 11.26 33.18 -14.41
N VAL A 186 10.21 33.68 -15.05
CA VAL A 186 10.15 35.08 -15.50
C VAL A 186 9.92 36.07 -14.35
N LEU A 187 9.16 35.66 -13.31
CA LEU A 187 8.80 36.55 -12.20
C LEU A 187 9.85 36.61 -11.09
N TYR A 188 10.66 35.56 -10.89
CA TYR A 188 11.56 35.44 -9.74
C TYR A 188 13.04 35.17 -10.11
N LEU A 189 13.37 35.00 -11.39
CA LEU A 189 14.72 34.70 -11.88
C LEU A 189 15.11 35.70 -12.98
#